data_AF-A0A9D7Y345-F1
#
_entry.id   AF-A0A9D7Y345-F1
#
_cell.length_a   1.000
_cell.length_b   1.000
_cell.length_c   1.000
_cell.angle_alpha   90.00
_cell.angle_beta   90.00
_cell.angle_gamma   90.00
#
_symmetry.space_group_name_H-M   'P 1'
#
loop_
_entity.id
_entity.type
_entity.pdbx_description
1 polymer ?
#
loop_
_entity_poly.entity_id
_entity_poly.type
_entity_poly.pdbx_seq_one_letter_code
_entity_poly.pdbx_strand_id
1 'polypeptide(L)'
;MLYPKQLINRTNLRIVSKPSPCLTDVAIYLTGGRYQFNTFYVDTSFEGLYIIQRMDDLKTVSVSLNNGVKPSAIDSLGNIAIQQNLSPCDIDHLRKLEDDFTQTLIHSDPAKLFRVKEVLNFEWNTKTKHDYLKTDILNKNIPYCK
;
A
#
# COMPACT_ATOMS: atom_id res chain seq x y z
N MET A 1 2.63 -17.29 7.20
CA MET A 1 2.13 -17.72 5.87
C MET A 1 0.66 -18.12 5.99
N LEU A 2 -0.22 -17.60 5.13
CA LEU A 2 -1.68 -17.80 5.22
C LEU A 2 -2.17 -19.14 4.65
N TYR A 3 -1.58 -19.61 3.54
CA TYR A 3 -1.91 -20.87 2.88
C TYR A 3 -0.68 -21.77 2.76
N PRO A 4 -0.20 -22.40 3.84
CA PRO A 4 0.94 -23.29 3.75
C PRO A 4 0.58 -24.56 2.97
N LYS A 5 1.28 -24.81 1.85
CA LYS A 5 1.11 -26.01 1.00
C LYS A 5 -0.31 -26.19 0.42
N GLN A 6 -1.06 -25.11 0.27
CA GLN A 6 -2.41 -25.11 -0.29
C GLN A 6 -2.52 -24.06 -1.39
N LEU A 7 -3.46 -24.25 -2.32
CA LEU A 7 -3.79 -23.23 -3.30
C LEU A 7 -4.38 -22.00 -2.59
N ILE A 8 -4.01 -20.81 -3.07
CA ILE A 8 -4.55 -19.56 -2.53
C ILE A 8 -6.01 -19.44 -2.96
N ASN A 9 -6.92 -19.53 -2.00
CA ASN A 9 -8.34 -19.22 -2.23
C ASN A 9 -8.61 -17.74 -1.93
N ARG A 10 -8.58 -16.90 -2.97
CA ARG A 10 -8.85 -15.47 -2.82
C ARG A 10 -10.26 -15.16 -2.28
N THR A 11 -11.26 -16.02 -2.47
CA THR A 11 -12.61 -15.77 -1.93
C THR A 11 -12.68 -15.90 -0.41
N ASN A 12 -11.64 -16.44 0.21
CA ASN A 12 -11.51 -16.60 1.66
C ASN A 12 -10.56 -15.56 2.28
N LEU A 13 -10.16 -14.54 1.51
CA LEU A 13 -9.34 -13.45 2.01
C LEU A 13 -10.17 -12.18 2.22
N ARG A 14 -9.80 -11.43 3.25
CA ARG A 14 -10.18 -10.03 3.44
C ARG A 14 -8.95 -9.20 3.77
N ILE A 15 -8.96 -7.94 3.36
CA ILE A 15 -7.77 -7.09 3.40
C ILE A 15 -8.07 -5.65 3.85
N VAL A 16 -7.18 -5.12 4.69
CA VAL A 16 -7.08 -3.70 5.01
C VAL A 16 -5.89 -3.14 4.25
N SER A 17 -6.09 -2.02 3.54
CA SER A 17 -5.01 -1.32 2.83
C SER A 17 -4.77 0.06 3.43
N LYS A 18 -3.53 0.55 3.34
CA LYS A 18 -3.30 2.00 3.45
C LYS A 18 -4.01 2.75 2.31
N PRO A 19 -4.42 4.01 2.53
CA PRO A 19 -5.21 4.80 1.58
C PRO A 19 -4.31 5.40 0.48
N SER A 20 -3.75 4.54 -0.36
CA SER A 20 -3.01 4.95 -1.56
C SER A 20 -3.65 4.25 -2.76
N PRO A 21 -4.01 4.97 -3.85
CA PRO A 21 -4.69 4.37 -5.01
C PRO A 21 -4.00 3.10 -5.53
N CYS A 22 -2.68 3.17 -5.73
CA CYS A 22 -1.90 2.02 -6.18
C CYS A 22 -1.88 0.83 -5.21
N LEU A 23 -1.96 1.06 -3.89
CA LEU A 23 -2.01 -0.02 -2.91
C LEU A 23 -3.40 -0.67 -2.89
N THR A 24 -4.45 0.14 -2.98
CA THR A 24 -5.83 -0.34 -2.97
C THR A 24 -6.14 -1.18 -4.21
N ASP A 25 -5.61 -0.80 -5.37
CA ASP A 25 -5.79 -1.56 -6.62
C ASP A 25 -5.19 -2.97 -6.49
N VAL A 26 -3.95 -3.06 -6.01
CA VAL A 26 -3.25 -4.34 -5.78
C VAL A 26 -3.97 -5.17 -4.72
N ALA A 27 -4.40 -4.55 -3.62
CA ALA A 27 -5.13 -5.22 -2.55
C ALA A 27 -6.39 -5.90 -3.08
N ILE A 28 -7.23 -5.18 -3.80
CA ILE A 28 -8.48 -5.68 -4.38
C ILE A 28 -8.19 -6.75 -5.43
N TYR A 29 -7.25 -6.49 -6.34
CA TYR A 29 -6.95 -7.40 -7.45
C TYR A 29 -6.45 -8.77 -6.97
N LEU A 30 -5.50 -8.79 -6.03
CA LEU A 30 -4.86 -10.03 -5.58
C LEU A 30 -5.71 -10.81 -4.56
N THR A 31 -6.44 -10.11 -3.69
CA THR A 31 -7.25 -10.78 -2.66
C THR A 31 -8.70 -11.01 -3.08
N GLY A 32 -9.20 -10.33 -4.11
CA GLY A 32 -10.62 -10.35 -4.44
C GLY A 32 -11.50 -9.65 -3.39
N GLY A 33 -10.90 -8.90 -2.45
CA GLY A 33 -11.60 -8.10 -1.46
C GLY A 33 -12.51 -7.06 -2.11
N ARG A 34 -13.72 -6.91 -1.59
CA ARG A 34 -14.77 -6.05 -2.15
C ARG A 34 -15.43 -5.25 -1.05
N TYR A 35 -15.63 -3.97 -1.32
CA TYR A 35 -16.38 -3.08 -0.45
C TYR A 35 -17.81 -3.63 -0.20
N GLN A 36 -18.49 -4.09 -1.25
CA GLN A 36 -19.86 -4.61 -1.19
C GLN A 36 -20.02 -5.82 -0.26
N PHE A 37 -18.96 -6.61 -0.08
CA PHE A 37 -18.99 -7.82 0.76
C PHE A 37 -18.28 -7.63 2.09
N ASN A 38 -17.94 -6.39 2.44
CA ASN A 38 -17.22 -6.08 3.66
C ASN A 38 -15.91 -6.87 3.82
N THR A 39 -15.22 -7.15 2.71
CA THR A 39 -13.94 -7.89 2.66
C THR A 39 -12.75 -7.00 2.28
N PHE A 40 -13.01 -5.71 2.10
CA PHE A 40 -12.00 -4.69 1.85
C PHE A 40 -12.40 -3.39 2.54
N TYR A 41 -11.45 -2.76 3.23
CA TYR A 41 -11.54 -1.36 3.62
C TYR A 41 -10.14 -0.74 3.71
N VAL A 42 -10.11 0.58 3.85
CA VAL A 42 -8.89 1.34 4.06
C VAL A 42 -8.81 1.84 5.49
N ASP A 43 -7.62 1.84 6.06
CA ASP A 43 -7.36 2.42 7.38
C ASP A 43 -5.92 2.95 7.45
N THR A 44 -5.69 3.91 8.31
CA THR A 44 -4.36 4.44 8.65
C THR A 44 -3.89 3.99 10.03
N SER A 45 -4.75 3.40 10.87
CA SER A 45 -4.48 3.11 12.29
C SER A 45 -3.54 1.92 12.57
N PHE A 46 -2.99 1.28 11.53
CA PHE A 46 -2.09 0.12 11.65
C PHE A 46 -0.70 0.38 11.07
N GLU A 47 0.29 -0.42 11.49
CA GLU A 47 1.64 -0.38 10.92
C GLU A 47 1.77 -1.21 9.63
N GLY A 48 2.51 -0.67 8.66
CA GLY A 48 2.76 -1.35 7.39
C GLY A 48 1.85 -0.89 6.25
N LEU A 49 1.72 -1.73 5.24
CA LEU A 49 1.01 -1.46 3.98
C LEU A 49 -0.36 -2.14 3.96
N TYR A 50 -0.42 -3.40 4.43
CA TYR A 50 -1.62 -4.22 4.41
C TYR A 50 -1.79 -5.01 5.70
N ILE A 51 -3.04 -5.29 6.06
CA ILE A 51 -3.42 -6.41 6.93
C ILE A 51 -4.25 -7.37 6.10
N ILE A 52 -3.88 -8.66 6.07
CA ILE A 52 -4.55 -9.69 5.30
C ILE A 52 -5.00 -10.78 6.27
N GLN A 53 -6.29 -11.12 6.23
CA GLN A 53 -6.87 -12.15 7.08
C GLN A 53 -7.59 -13.20 6.24
N ARG A 54 -7.40 -14.46 6.63
CA ARG A 54 -8.25 -15.56 6.20
C ARG A 54 -9.54 -15.57 7.00
N MET A 55 -10.68 -15.66 6.33
CA MET A 55 -11.99 -15.49 6.99
C MET A 55 -12.42 -16.73 7.75
N ASP A 56 -12.07 -17.93 7.27
CA ASP A 56 -12.44 -19.22 7.87
C ASP A 56 -11.76 -19.51 9.20
N ASP A 57 -10.45 -19.24 9.30
CA ASP A 57 -9.62 -19.54 10.49
C ASP A 57 -9.12 -18.29 11.23
N LEU A 58 -9.51 -17.10 10.76
CA LEU A 58 -9.13 -15.79 11.29
C LEU A 58 -7.63 -15.52 11.31
N LYS A 59 -6.81 -16.37 10.68
CA LYS A 59 -5.36 -16.18 10.65
C LYS A 59 -5.03 -14.89 9.92
N THR A 60 -4.27 -14.03 10.58
CA THR A 60 -4.01 -12.67 10.12
C THR A 60 -2.53 -12.41 10.02
N VAL A 61 -2.14 -11.70 8.96
CA VAL A 61 -0.78 -11.19 8.79
C VAL A 61 -0.81 -9.70 8.44
N SER A 62 0.18 -8.96 8.93
CA SER A 62 0.51 -7.63 8.42
C SER A 62 1.69 -7.73 7.47
N VAL A 63 1.66 -6.90 6.42
CA VAL A 63 2.74 -6.79 5.42
C VAL A 63 3.30 -5.38 5.52
N SER A 64 4.61 -5.24 5.68
CA SER A 64 5.30 -3.96 5.69
C SER A 64 6.51 -4.00 4.77
N LEU A 65 6.89 -2.84 4.25
CA LEU A 65 8.22 -2.67 3.68
C LEU A 65 9.27 -2.70 4.81
N ASN A 66 10.43 -3.29 4.56
CA ASN A 66 11.54 -3.28 5.49
C ASN A 66 12.13 -1.87 5.62
N ASN A 67 12.69 -1.57 6.79
CA ASN A 67 13.30 -0.28 7.06
C ASN A 67 14.50 -0.07 6.13
N GLY A 68 14.64 1.14 5.57
CA GLY A 68 15.73 1.50 4.68
C GLY A 68 15.59 1.03 3.23
N VAL A 69 14.52 0.29 2.89
CA VAL A 69 14.27 -0.13 1.50
C VAL A 69 13.80 1.05 0.65
N LYS A 70 12.81 1.82 1.13
CA LYS A 70 12.36 3.03 0.45
C LYS A 70 13.29 4.19 0.79
N PRO A 71 13.85 4.90 -0.20
CA PRO A 71 14.58 6.14 0.04
C PRO A 71 13.71 7.16 0.79
N SER A 72 14.22 7.72 1.88
CA SER A 72 13.50 8.69 2.71
C SER A 72 13.10 9.95 1.93
N ALA A 73 13.88 10.33 0.92
CA ALA A 73 13.59 11.46 0.03
C ALA A 73 12.23 11.31 -0.67
N ILE A 74 11.81 10.09 -1.03
CA ILE A 74 10.50 9.85 -1.65
C ILE A 74 9.37 10.16 -0.66
N ASP A 75 9.52 9.81 0.62
CA ASP A 75 8.53 10.15 1.64
C ASP A 75 8.49 11.66 1.91
N SER A 76 9.67 12.29 2.05
CA SER A 76 9.77 13.73 2.29
C SER A 76 9.17 14.56 1.16
N LEU A 77 9.58 14.30 -0.08
CA LEU A 77 9.06 15.01 -1.25
C LEU A 77 7.60 14.64 -1.53
N GLY A 78 7.23 13.36 -1.40
CA GLY A 78 5.85 12.90 -1.59
C GLY A 78 4.85 13.60 -0.65
N ASN A 79 5.25 13.85 0.61
CA ASN A 79 4.41 14.61 1.54
C ASN A 79 4.19 16.07 1.10
N ILE A 80 5.21 16.71 0.54
CA ILE A 80 5.10 18.07 -0.01
C ILE A 80 4.29 18.06 -1.31
N ALA A 81 4.44 17.02 -2.13
CA ALA A 81 3.67 16.80 -3.35
C ALA A 81 2.17 16.68 -3.06
N ILE A 82 1.78 15.99 -1.98
CA ILE A 82 0.37 15.90 -1.54
C ILE A 82 -0.19 17.28 -1.20
N GLN A 83 0.63 18.19 -0.70
CA GLN A 83 0.27 19.58 -0.41
C GLN A 83 0.30 20.48 -1.65
N GLN A 84 0.67 19.96 -2.82
CA GLN A 84 0.82 20.71 -4.08
C GLN A 84 1.84 21.85 -4.00
N ASN A 85 2.88 21.67 -3.18
CA ASN A 85 3.88 22.70 -2.87
C ASN A 85 5.26 22.41 -3.50
N LEU A 86 5.38 21.41 -4.38
CA LEU A 86 6.64 21.14 -5.08
C LEU A 86 6.74 21.97 -6.36
N SER A 87 7.96 22.39 -6.69
CA SER A 87 8.25 23.00 -8.00
C SER A 87 8.16 21.95 -9.12
N PRO A 88 8.02 22.38 -10.39
CA PRO A 88 8.14 21.50 -11.55
C PRO A 88 9.36 20.56 -11.51
N CYS A 89 10.53 21.11 -11.17
CA CYS A 89 11.78 20.36 -11.14
C CYS A 89 11.84 19.38 -9.96
N ASP A 90 11.23 19.71 -8.83
CA ASP A 90 11.14 18.78 -7.70
C ASP A 90 10.14 17.65 -7.96
N ILE A 91 9.06 17.90 -8.73
CA ILE A 91 8.14 16.87 -9.20
C ILE A 91 8.86 15.91 -10.15
N ASP A 92 9.61 16.43 -11.12
CA ASP A 92 10.42 15.61 -12.03
C ASP A 92 11.48 14.80 -11.28
N HIS A 93 12.11 15.40 -10.26
CA HIS A 93 13.06 14.71 -9.40
C HIS A 93 12.40 13.60 -8.57
N LEU A 94 11.26 13.88 -7.93
CA LEU A 94 10.49 12.88 -7.18
C LEU A 94 10.10 11.71 -8.08
N ARG A 95 9.58 11.98 -9.28
CA ARG A 95 9.26 10.93 -10.26
C ARG A 95 10.45 10.05 -10.56
N LYS A 96 11.63 10.64 -10.82
CA LYS A 96 12.85 9.88 -11.10
C LYS A 96 13.23 8.98 -9.92
N LEU A 97 13.15 9.48 -8.69
CA LEU A 97 13.40 8.67 -7.48
C LEU A 97 12.43 7.50 -7.36
N GLU A 98 11.15 7.72 -7.68
CA GLU A 98 10.11 6.68 -7.65
C GLU A 98 10.31 5.64 -8.77
N ASP A 99 10.72 6.06 -9.96
CA ASP A 99 11.05 5.18 -11.08
C ASP A 99 12.27 4.29 -10.76
N ASP A 100 13.35 4.88 -10.25
CA ASP A 100 14.56 4.16 -9.83
C ASP A 100 14.24 3.17 -8.69
N PHE A 101 13.40 3.60 -7.74
CA PHE A 101 12.94 2.72 -6.67
C PHE A 101 12.06 1.57 -7.20
N THR A 102 11.21 1.83 -8.20
CA THR A 102 10.41 0.79 -8.86
C THR A 102 11.29 -0.25 -9.53
N GLN A 103 12.36 0.17 -10.22
CA GLN A 103 13.35 -0.76 -10.78
C GLN A 103 14.00 -1.61 -9.69
N THR A 104 14.33 -0.99 -8.55
CA THR A 104 14.89 -1.72 -7.39
C THR A 104 13.90 -2.77 -6.87
N LEU A 105 12.62 -2.43 -6.74
CA LEU A 105 11.57 -3.34 -6.27
C LEU A 105 11.39 -4.55 -7.21
N ILE A 106 11.41 -4.33 -8.53
CA ILE A 106 11.18 -5.39 -9.54
C ILE A 106 12.33 -6.42 -9.55
N HIS A 107 13.57 -5.95 -9.37
CA HIS A 107 14.75 -6.81 -9.51
C HIS A 107 15.26 -7.39 -8.18
N SER A 108 14.66 -7.00 -7.06
CA SER A 108 15.06 -7.48 -5.74
C SER A 108 14.22 -8.67 -5.29
N ASP A 109 14.81 -9.52 -4.44
CA ASP A 109 14.08 -10.58 -3.75
C ASP A 109 13.01 -9.97 -2.81
N PRO A 110 11.71 -10.28 -2.98
CA PRO A 110 10.65 -9.77 -2.12
C PRO A 110 10.87 -10.06 -0.63
N ALA A 111 11.55 -11.16 -0.28
CA ALA A 111 11.84 -11.48 1.13
C ALA A 111 12.85 -10.50 1.77
N LYS A 112 13.65 -9.81 0.97
CA LYS A 112 14.54 -8.73 1.43
C LYS A 112 13.82 -7.39 1.50
N LEU A 113 12.80 -7.19 0.67
CA LEU A 113 12.04 -5.94 0.59
C LEU A 113 10.95 -5.84 1.65
N PHE A 114 10.25 -6.93 1.91
CA PHE A 114 9.05 -6.94 2.74
C PHE A 114 9.22 -7.85 3.95
N ARG A 115 8.57 -7.46 5.05
CA ARG A 115 8.34 -8.32 6.20
C ARG A 115 6.87 -8.66 6.30
N VAL A 116 6.60 -9.90 6.69
CA VAL A 116 5.27 -10.40 7.02
C VAL A 116 5.28 -10.80 8.49
N LYS A 117 4.39 -10.23 9.29
CA LYS A 117 4.23 -10.57 10.71
C LYS A 117 2.84 -11.12 10.95
N GLU A 118 2.72 -12.10 11.83
CA GLU A 118 1.42 -12.54 12.32
C GLU A 118 0.81 -11.46 13.23
N VAL A 119 -0.49 -11.25 13.11
CA VAL A 119 -1.25 -10.34 13.98
C VAL A 119 -2.20 -11.18 14.80
N LEU A 120 -1.95 -11.25 16.11
CA LEU A 120 -2.79 -11.98 17.04
C LEU A 120 -4.04 -11.17 17.38
N ASN A 121 -5.17 -11.85 17.53
CA ASN A 121 -6.44 -11.27 17.98
C ASN A 121 -6.90 -10.07 17.13
N PHE A 122 -6.63 -10.09 15.82
CA PHE A 122 -7.10 -9.05 14.92
C PHE A 122 -8.62 -9.10 14.75
N GLU A 123 -9.28 -8.02 15.13
CA GLU A 123 -10.71 -7.83 14.97
C GLU A 123 -11.01 -7.06 13.68
N TRP A 124 -11.88 -7.61 12.85
CA TRP A 124 -12.34 -6.94 11.64
C TRP A 124 -13.36 -5.87 11.97
N ASN A 125 -12.92 -4.61 12.00
CA ASN A 125 -13.75 -3.47 12.31
C ASN A 125 -13.62 -2.41 11.21
N THR A 126 -14.58 -2.40 10.29
CA THR A 126 -14.55 -1.54 9.11
C THR A 126 -14.90 -0.11 9.46
N LYS A 127 -13.88 0.75 9.45
CA LYS A 127 -14.02 2.20 9.64
C LYS A 127 -13.79 2.89 8.31
N THR A 128 -14.86 3.10 7.54
CA THR A 128 -14.75 3.84 6.28
C THR A 128 -14.60 5.33 6.54
N LYS A 129 -13.53 5.91 6.02
CA LYS A 129 -13.36 7.36 5.90
C LYS A 129 -13.17 7.73 4.43
N HIS A 130 -13.69 8.88 4.03
CA HIS A 130 -13.63 9.38 2.65
C HIS A 130 -12.87 10.71 2.54
N ASP A 131 -11.98 10.97 3.51
CA ASP A 131 -11.28 12.24 3.72
C ASP A 131 -9.76 12.13 3.44
N TYR A 132 -9.32 11.09 2.73
CA TYR A 132 -7.92 10.91 2.39
C TYR A 132 -7.47 11.88 1.28
N LEU A 133 -6.38 12.61 1.53
CA LEU A 133 -5.89 13.66 0.62
C LEU A 133 -5.23 13.13 -0.66
N LYS A 134 -4.67 11.92 -0.64
CA LYS A 134 -3.95 11.35 -1.79
C LYS A 134 -4.94 10.90 -2.85
N THR A 135 -4.91 11.55 -4.02
CA THR A 135 -5.80 11.26 -5.16
C THR A 135 -5.02 11.14 -6.47
N ASP A 136 -5.65 10.60 -7.51
CA ASP A 136 -5.03 10.41 -8.82
C ASP A 136 -4.85 11.72 -9.62
N ILE A 137 -5.32 12.86 -9.12
CA ILE A 137 -5.31 14.14 -9.85
C ILE A 137 -4.34 15.19 -9.29
N LEU A 138 -3.61 14.85 -8.22
CA LEU A 138 -2.64 15.75 -7.62
C LEU A 138 -1.51 16.10 -8.61
N ASN A 139 -1.13 17.38 -8.65
CA ASN A 139 -0.03 17.90 -9.48
C ASN A 139 -0.17 17.68 -11.00
N LYS A 140 -1.34 17.30 -11.52
CA LYS A 140 -1.56 16.97 -12.94
C LYS A 140 -1.28 18.09 -13.94
N ASN A 141 -1.43 19.35 -13.53
CA ASN A 141 -1.32 20.51 -14.40
C ASN A 141 -0.01 21.28 -14.22
N ILE A 142 0.95 20.73 -13.47
CA ILE A 142 2.26 21.36 -13.29
C ILE A 142 3.04 21.22 -14.61
N PRO A 143 3.68 22.30 -15.11
CA PRO A 143 4.49 22.21 -16.33
C PRO A 143 5.73 21.32 -16.09
N TYR A 144 6.34 20.81 -17.17
CA TYR A 144 7.65 20.16 -17.06
C TYR A 144 8.72 21.13 -16.57
N CYS A 145 9.73 20.59 -15.87
CA CYS A 145 10.95 21.34 -15.59
C CYS A 145 11.57 21.80 -16.92
N LYS A 146 11.87 23.10 -17.02
CA LYS A 146 12.48 23.73 -18.21
C LYS A 146 13.92 24.09 -17.91
#